data_AF-X8I6E5-F1
#
_entry.id   AF-X8I6E5-F1
#
_cell.length_a   1.000
_cell.length_b   1.000
_cell.length_c   1.000
_cell.angle_alpha   90.00
_cell.angle_beta   90.00
_cell.angle_gamma   90.00
#
_symmetry.space_group_name_H-M   'P 1'
#
loop_
_entity.id
_entity.type
_entity.pdbx_description
1 polymer ?
#
loop_
_entity_poly.entity_id
_entity_poly.type
_entity_poly.pdbx_seq_one_letter_code
_entity_poly.pdbx_strand_id
1 'polypeptide(L)'
;MFWFPEPKKVNESVIKFLDFEKNYLTNGWTVDKIFVLLAILLFFIFLLYTTWNRNWKYLLFTIVFSAILKVIHSIIFGGKSGLSIVKPAFLGAIICVLVVWFVFKKRRDK
;
A
#
# COMPACT_ATOMS: atom_id res chain seq x y z
N MET A 1 -9.99 -23.23 -8.79
CA MET A 1 -10.16 -21.97 -8.04
C MET A 1 -11.42 -21.27 -8.56
N PHE A 2 -12.53 -21.27 -7.81
CA PHE A 2 -13.77 -20.57 -8.21
C PHE A 2 -13.60 -19.03 -8.24
N TRP A 3 -12.73 -18.52 -7.36
CA TRP A 3 -12.51 -17.08 -7.16
C TRP A 3 -11.58 -16.41 -8.18
N PHE A 4 -10.71 -17.18 -8.84
CA PHE A 4 -9.80 -16.69 -9.86
C PHE A 4 -9.76 -17.70 -11.00
N PRO A 5 -10.73 -17.63 -11.93
CA PRO A 5 -10.67 -18.45 -13.13
C PRO A 5 -9.40 -18.09 -13.92
N GLU A 6 -8.80 -19.09 -14.55
CA GLU A 6 -7.57 -18.91 -15.30
C GLU A 6 -7.79 -17.90 -16.46
N PRO A 7 -6.99 -16.83 -16.53
CA PRO A 7 -7.21 -15.78 -17.52
C PRO A 7 -6.85 -16.27 -18.93
N LYS A 8 -7.78 -16.11 -19.88
CA LYS A 8 -7.62 -16.52 -21.30
C LYS A 8 -6.49 -15.77 -22.04
N LYS A 9 -6.06 -14.61 -21.52
CA LYS A 9 -4.90 -13.85 -21.99
C LYS A 9 -4.15 -13.33 -20.77
N VAL A 10 -2.89 -13.69 -20.66
CA VAL A 10 -2.02 -13.23 -19.58
C VAL A 10 -1.01 -12.26 -20.16
N ASN A 11 -0.92 -11.07 -19.58
CA ASN A 11 0.09 -10.10 -19.99
C ASN A 11 1.45 -10.60 -19.50
N GLU A 12 2.43 -10.70 -20.40
CA GLU A 12 3.79 -11.17 -20.11
C GLU A 12 4.47 -10.38 -18.98
N SER A 13 4.13 -9.11 -18.85
CA SER A 13 4.60 -8.21 -17.79
C SER A 13 4.10 -8.63 -16.41
N VAL A 14 2.86 -9.15 -16.34
CA VAL A 14 2.24 -9.61 -15.10
C VAL A 14 2.84 -10.95 -14.67
N ILE A 15 3.12 -11.85 -15.61
CA ILE A 15 3.80 -13.12 -15.31
C ILE A 15 5.19 -12.86 -14.72
N LYS A 16 5.98 -11.98 -15.35
CA LYS A 16 7.32 -11.61 -14.87
C LYS A 16 7.28 -10.99 -13.46
N PHE A 17 6.27 -10.17 -13.18
CA PHE A 17 6.07 -9.60 -11.85
C PHE A 17 5.68 -10.65 -10.80
N LEU A 18 4.78 -11.57 -11.15
CA LEU A 18 4.34 -12.65 -10.26
C LEU A 18 5.46 -13.63 -9.94
N ASP A 19 6.31 -13.96 -10.91
CA ASP A 19 7.44 -14.87 -10.69
C ASP A 19 8.51 -14.21 -9.80
N PHE A 20 8.74 -12.91 -9.96
CA PHE A 20 9.52 -12.12 -9.02
C PHE A 20 8.93 -12.13 -7.61
N GLU A 21 7.62 -11.85 -7.45
CA GLU A 21 6.96 -11.86 -6.14
C GLU A 21 7.04 -13.24 -5.48
N LYS A 22 6.81 -14.31 -6.24
CA LYS A 22 6.88 -15.68 -5.74
C LYS A 22 8.29 -15.95 -5.20
N ASN A 23 9.32 -15.64 -5.99
CA ASN A 23 10.70 -15.82 -5.59
C ASN A 23 11.05 -14.94 -4.36
N TYR A 24 10.59 -13.70 -4.34
CA TYR A 24 10.73 -12.80 -3.19
C TYR A 24 10.10 -13.40 -1.93
N LEU A 25 8.89 -13.95 -2.01
CA LEU A 25 8.18 -14.52 -0.86
C LEU A 25 8.74 -15.87 -0.40
N THR A 26 9.20 -16.73 -1.32
CA THR A 26 9.71 -18.08 -0.98
C THR A 26 11.18 -18.11 -0.59
N ASN A 27 11.96 -17.08 -0.94
CA ASN A 27 13.34 -16.97 -0.49
C ASN A 27 13.43 -16.78 1.04
N GLY A 28 14.61 -17.06 1.59
CA GLY A 28 14.91 -16.87 3.02
C GLY A 28 14.71 -15.43 3.51
N TRP A 29 14.78 -15.25 4.84
CA TRP A 29 14.69 -13.94 5.47
C TRP A 29 15.95 -13.13 5.18
N THR A 30 15.80 -12.12 4.34
CA THR A 30 16.84 -11.15 4.00
C THR A 30 16.62 -9.85 4.77
N VAL A 31 17.69 -9.05 4.94
CA VAL A 31 17.66 -7.80 5.73
C VAL A 31 16.64 -6.81 5.19
N ASP A 32 16.47 -6.75 3.87
CA ASP A 32 15.46 -5.94 3.19
C ASP A 32 14.03 -6.32 3.60
N LYS A 33 13.70 -7.61 3.73
CA LYS A 33 12.37 -8.06 4.20
C LYS A 33 12.09 -7.62 5.63
N ILE A 34 13.09 -7.69 6.50
CA ILE A 34 12.96 -7.27 7.90
C ILE A 34 12.71 -5.76 7.97
N PHE A 35 13.42 -4.98 7.15
CA PHE A 35 13.21 -3.54 7.05
C PHE A 35 11.78 -3.21 6.58
N VAL A 36 11.30 -3.89 5.54
CA VAL A 36 9.92 -3.72 5.03
C VAL A 36 8.89 -4.10 6.10
N LEU A 37 9.10 -5.21 6.82
CA LEU A 37 8.23 -5.65 7.91
C LEU A 37 8.16 -4.58 9.02
N LEU A 38 9.31 -4.05 9.45
CA LEU A 38 9.35 -3.01 10.48
C LEU A 38 8.65 -1.72 10.01
N ALA A 39 8.82 -1.33 8.75
CA ALA A 39 8.12 -0.19 8.17
C ALA A 39 6.59 -0.38 8.19
N ILE A 40 6.11 -1.60 7.88
CA ILE A 40 4.69 -1.95 7.95
C ILE A 40 4.17 -1.86 9.40
N LEU A 41 4.89 -2.43 10.36
CA LEU A 41 4.50 -2.36 11.77
C LEU A 41 4.45 -0.91 12.27
N LEU A 42 5.47 -0.10 11.95
CA LEU A 42 5.50 1.33 12.29
C LEU A 42 4.32 2.08 11.67
N PHE A 43 3.97 1.79 10.42
CA PHE A 43 2.81 2.40 9.77
C PHE A 43 1.52 2.14 10.55
N PHE A 44 1.26 0.89 10.95
CA PHE A 44 0.07 0.55 11.74
C PHE A 44 0.06 1.20 13.12
N ILE A 45 1.20 1.26 13.81
CA ILE A 45 1.35 1.94 15.10
C ILE A 45 1.01 3.43 14.94
N PHE A 46 1.57 4.10 13.92
CA PHE A 46 1.26 5.51 13.65
C PHE A 46 -0.20 5.74 13.29
N LEU A 47 -0.81 4.85 12.51
CA LEU A 47 -2.23 4.94 12.15
C LEU A 47 -3.11 4.84 13.40
N LEU A 48 -2.86 3.85 14.26
CA LEU A 48 -3.57 3.69 15.53
C LEU A 48 -3.36 4.90 16.45
N TYR A 49 -2.11 5.36 16.62
CA TYR A 49 -1.76 6.48 17.49
C TYR A 49 -2.42 7.79 17.04
N THR A 50 -2.34 8.12 15.76
CA THR A 50 -2.93 9.35 15.20
C THR A 50 -4.46 9.33 15.25
N THR A 51 -5.06 8.16 15.07
CA THR A 51 -6.51 7.96 15.23
C THR A 51 -6.94 8.12 16.69
N TRP A 52 -6.21 7.51 17.62
CA TRP A 52 -6.49 7.55 19.05
C TRP A 52 -6.40 8.97 19.61
N ASN A 53 -5.36 9.70 19.22
CA ASN A 53 -5.17 11.10 19.63
C ASN A 53 -6.11 12.09 18.90
N ARG A 54 -7.05 11.59 18.07
CA ARG A 54 -8.00 12.36 17.24
C ARG A 54 -7.34 13.46 16.41
N ASN A 55 -6.08 13.23 16.02
CA ASN A 55 -5.25 14.20 15.33
C ASN A 55 -5.35 14.02 13.81
N TRP A 56 -6.45 14.52 13.25
CA TRP A 56 -6.81 14.33 11.83
C TRP A 56 -5.75 14.79 10.82
N LYS A 57 -5.01 15.88 11.14
CA LYS A 57 -3.91 16.37 10.29
C LYS A 57 -2.77 15.34 10.19
N TYR A 58 -2.37 14.79 11.33
CA TYR A 58 -1.31 13.77 11.39
C TYR A 58 -1.76 12.45 10.76
N LEU A 59 -3.03 12.07 10.93
CA LEU A 59 -3.59 10.90 10.27
C LEU A 59 -3.54 11.01 8.74
N LEU A 60 -3.92 12.17 8.19
CA LEU A 60 -3.85 12.42 6.76
C LEU A 60 -2.39 12.41 6.26
N PHE A 61 -1.47 13.01 7.03
CA PHE A 61 -0.04 12.95 6.74
C PHE A 61 0.49 11.51 6.71
N THR A 62 0.15 10.69 7.69
CA THR A 62 0.56 9.27 7.76
C THR A 62 0.07 8.47 6.55
N ILE A 63 -1.17 8.69 6.10
CA ILE A 63 -1.74 8.02 4.92
C ILE A 63 -1.00 8.43 3.65
N VAL A 64 -0.81 9.73 3.42
CA VAL A 64 -0.13 10.23 2.22
C VAL A 64 1.34 9.80 2.20
N PHE A 65 2.02 9.90 3.33
CA PHE A 65 3.43 9.49 3.46
C PHE A 65 3.60 8.00 3.16
N SER A 66 2.71 7.15 3.69
CA SER A 66 2.71 5.71 3.42
C SER A 66 2.45 5.38 1.95
N ALA A 67 1.52 6.08 1.31
CA ALA A 67 1.26 5.89 -0.12
C ALA A 67 2.50 6.21 -0.98
N ILE A 68 3.21 7.29 -0.66
CA ILE A 68 4.47 7.66 -1.34
C ILE A 68 5.52 6.59 -1.12
N LEU A 69 5.72 6.17 0.13
CA LEU A 69 6.72 5.15 0.48
C LEU A 69 6.43 3.82 -0.24
N LYS A 70 5.16 3.45 -0.36
CA LYS A 70 4.72 2.26 -1.09
C LYS A 70 5.03 2.35 -2.58
N VAL A 71 4.82 3.51 -3.20
CA VAL A 71 5.17 3.75 -4.61
C VAL A 71 6.69 3.68 -4.81
N ILE A 72 7.48 4.31 -3.94
CA ILE A 72 8.95 4.26 -4.00
C ILE A 72 9.44 2.81 -3.88
N HIS A 73 8.95 2.08 -2.88
CA HIS A 73 9.29 0.67 -2.69
C HIS A 73 8.94 -0.17 -3.92
N SER A 74 7.76 0.06 -4.51
CA SER A 74 7.33 -0.62 -5.74
C SER A 74 8.22 -0.31 -6.95
N ILE A 75 8.76 0.90 -7.07
CA ILE A 75 9.65 1.26 -8.19
C ILE A 75 11.03 0.61 -8.01
N ILE A 76 11.56 0.65 -6.77
CA ILE A 76 12.87 0.06 -6.44
C ILE A 76 12.85 -1.46 -6.63
N PHE A 77 11.80 -2.14 -6.15
CA PHE A 77 11.70 -3.60 -6.21
C PHE A 77 11.08 -4.12 -7.52
N GLY A 78 10.19 -3.36 -8.16
CA GLY A 78 9.42 -3.80 -9.33
C GLY A 78 9.89 -3.27 -10.69
N GLY A 79 10.92 -2.42 -10.75
CA GLY A 79 11.46 -1.86 -12.00
C GLY A 79 10.39 -1.21 -12.88
N LYS A 80 10.45 -1.41 -14.22
CA LYS A 80 9.46 -0.87 -15.17
C LYS A 80 8.02 -1.38 -14.92
N SER A 81 7.86 -2.58 -14.34
CA SER A 81 6.55 -3.15 -14.01
C SER A 81 5.94 -2.52 -12.75
N GLY A 82 6.76 -1.94 -11.87
CA GLY A 82 6.32 -1.23 -10.65
C GLY A 82 5.45 0.00 -10.92
N LEU A 83 5.50 0.57 -12.13
CA LEU A 83 4.59 1.64 -12.57
C LEU A 83 3.12 1.19 -12.59
N SER A 84 2.86 -0.11 -12.75
CA SER A 84 1.49 -0.65 -12.75
C SER A 84 0.82 -0.52 -11.38
N ILE A 85 1.60 -0.43 -10.31
CA ILE A 85 1.12 -0.31 -8.92
C ILE A 85 0.81 1.14 -8.54
N VAL A 86 1.31 2.13 -9.29
CA VAL A 86 1.04 3.55 -9.04
C VAL A 86 -0.44 3.87 -9.16
N LYS A 87 -1.12 3.32 -10.18
CA LYS A 87 -2.55 3.54 -10.42
C LYS A 87 -3.42 3.10 -9.22
N PRO A 88 -3.34 1.84 -8.73
CA PRO A 88 -4.11 1.42 -7.57
C PRO A 88 -3.68 2.12 -6.27
N ALA A 89 -2.39 2.46 -6.12
CA ALA A 89 -1.91 3.20 -4.95
C ALA A 89 -2.55 4.61 -4.86
N PHE A 90 -2.61 5.33 -5.99
CA PHE A 90 -3.22 6.65 -6.05
C PHE A 90 -4.73 6.59 -5.79
N LEU A 91 -5.41 5.61 -6.39
CA LEU A 91 -6.84 5.40 -6.18
C LEU A 91 -7.16 5.11 -4.70
N GLY A 92 -6.36 4.24 -4.06
CA GLY A 92 -6.48 3.97 -2.63
C GLY A 92 -6.27 5.20 -1.76
N ALA A 93 -5.26 6.02 -2.08
CA ALA A 93 -5.00 7.26 -1.35
C ALA A 93 -6.17 8.25 -1.43
N ILE A 94 -6.77 8.43 -2.62
CA ILE A 94 -7.96 9.28 -2.81
C ILE A 94 -9.11 8.78 -1.95
N ILE A 95 -9.40 7.47 -1.99
CA ILE A 95 -10.50 6.88 -1.22
C ILE A 95 -10.27 7.11 0.28
N CYS A 96 -9.05 6.86 0.78
CA CYS A 96 -8.72 7.08 2.19
C CYS A 96 -8.91 8.56 2.60
N VAL A 97 -8.46 9.50 1.78
CA VAL A 97 -8.64 10.94 2.05
C VAL A 97 -10.12 11.32 2.08
N LEU A 98 -10.92 10.83 1.13
CA LEU A 98 -12.37 11.10 1.08
C LEU A 98 -13.09 10.56 2.32
N VAL A 99 -12.77 9.34 2.76
CA VAL A 99 -13.37 8.73 3.96
C VAL A 99 -13.00 9.54 5.20
N VAL A 100 -11.72 9.90 5.36
CA VAL A 100 -11.26 10.72 6.49
C VAL A 100 -11.95 12.07 6.51
N TRP A 101 -12.07 12.72 5.35
CA TRP A 101 -12.75 14.00 5.22
C TRP A 101 -14.24 13.90 5.56
N PHE A 102 -14.94 12.85 5.08
CA PHE A 102 -16.34 12.62 5.38
C PHE A 102 -16.58 12.40 6.89
N VAL A 103 -15.74 11.60 7.54
CA VAL A 103 -15.80 11.38 8.99
C VAL A 103 -15.54 12.68 9.76
N PHE A 104 -14.58 13.49 9.31
CA PHE A 104 -14.27 14.78 9.92
C PHE A 104 -15.44 15.76 9.78
N LYS A 105 -16.06 15.85 8.60
CA LYS A 105 -17.24 16.69 8.35
C LYS A 105 -18.42 16.28 9.23
N LYS A 106 -18.74 14.99 9.27
CA LYS A 106 -19.83 14.45 10.10
C LYS A 106 -19.64 14.70 11.61
N ARG A 107 -18.41 14.83 12.08
CA ARG A 107 -18.12 15.20 13.48
C ARG A 107 -18.19 16.70 13.76
N ARG A 108 -18.11 17.56 12.73
CA ARG A 108 -18.31 19.01 12.87
C ARG A 108 -19.78 19.42 12.76
N ASP A 109 -20.57 18.64 12.04
CA ASP A 109 -22.02 18.86 11.87
C ASP A 109 -22.86 18.31 13.05
N LYS A 110 -22.22 17.66 14.03
CA LYS A 110 -22.79 17.24 15.32
C LYS A 110 -22.32 18.16 16.43
#